data_AF-A0A8S9W8W3-F1
#
_entry.id   AF-A0A8S9W8W3-F1
#
_cell.length_a   1.000
_cell.length_b   1.000
_cell.length_c   1.000
_cell.angle_alpha   90.00
_cell.angle_beta   90.00
_cell.angle_gamma   90.00
#
_symmetry.space_group_name_H-M   'P 1'
#
loop_
_entity.id
_entity.type
_entity.pdbx_description
1 polymer ?
#
loop_
_entity_poly.entity_id
_entity_poly.type
_entity_poly.pdbx_seq_one_letter_code
_entity_poly.pdbx_strand_id
1 'polypeptide(L)'
;MTKFPVDAPKRRVIKAFELLGFRLVREREHIAMVRENPDDTRTPLTMPNHTRIKGSTLRTITSYFSISASSPSLLLNRNAFYAQSVCAACFASH
;
A
#
# COMPACT_ATOMS: atom_id res chain seq x y z
N MET A 1 -19.45 1.21 10.05
CA MET A 1 -18.01 0.94 10.29
C MET A 1 -17.45 0.23 9.06
N THR A 2 -16.60 0.90 8.28
CA THR A 2 -15.93 0.33 7.11
C THR A 2 -15.14 -0.90 7.55
N LYS A 3 -15.50 -2.09 7.05
CA LYS A 3 -14.80 -3.34 7.34
C LYS A 3 -13.35 -3.16 6.92
N PHE A 4 -12.49 -3.01 7.93
CA PHE A 4 -11.04 -3.01 7.77
C PHE A 4 -10.61 -4.30 7.05
N PRO A 5 -9.47 -4.28 6.34
CA PRO A 5 -9.14 -5.25 5.34
C PRO A 5 -9.13 -6.66 5.93
N VAL A 6 -9.96 -7.52 5.35
CA VAL A 6 -9.94 -8.98 5.51
C VAL A 6 -8.68 -9.54 4.83
N ASP A 7 -8.26 -10.75 5.20
CA ASP A 7 -7.10 -11.37 4.56
C ASP A 7 -7.27 -11.43 3.03
N ALA A 8 -6.33 -10.85 2.29
CA ALA A 8 -6.39 -10.72 0.83
C ALA A 8 -5.29 -11.55 0.14
N PRO A 9 -5.54 -12.12 -1.05
CA PRO A 9 -4.51 -12.82 -1.80
C PRO A 9 -3.40 -11.85 -2.22
N LYS A 10 -2.13 -12.28 -2.12
CA LYS A 10 -0.96 -11.42 -2.37
C LYS A 10 -1.02 -10.67 -3.70
N ARG A 11 -1.52 -11.33 -4.75
CA ARG A 11 -1.61 -10.74 -6.10
C ARG A 11 -2.53 -9.52 -6.15
N ARG A 12 -3.62 -9.50 -5.36
CA ARG A 12 -4.49 -8.32 -5.26
C ARG A 12 -3.81 -7.19 -4.50
N VAL A 13 -3.09 -7.52 -3.44
CA VAL A 13 -2.33 -6.56 -2.63
C VAL A 13 -1.24 -5.89 -3.46
N ILE A 14 -0.45 -6.67 -4.19
CA ILE A 14 0.59 -6.15 -5.10
C ILE A 14 -0.05 -5.23 -6.15
N LYS A 15 -1.11 -5.67 -6.84
CA LYS A 15 -1.82 -4.83 -7.82
C LYS A 15 -2.34 -3.52 -7.23
N ALA A 16 -2.85 -3.54 -6.01
CA ALA A 16 -3.32 -2.32 -5.34
C ALA A 16 -2.18 -1.34 -5.07
N PHE A 17 -1.00 -1.84 -4.64
CA PHE A 17 0.18 -1.00 -4.49
C PHE A 17 0.75 -0.53 -5.84
N GLU A 18 0.69 -1.36 -6.89
CA GLU A 18 1.05 -0.92 -8.24
C GLU A 18 0.19 0.26 -8.72
N LEU A 19 -1.13 0.23 -8.46
CA LEU A 19 -2.04 1.34 -8.73
C LEU A 19 -1.73 2.61 -7.92
N LEU A 20 -1.09 2.46 -6.75
CA LEU A 20 -0.60 3.59 -5.93
C LEU A 20 0.77 4.13 -6.40
N GLY A 21 1.34 3.55 -7.46
CA GLY A 21 2.62 3.96 -8.04
C GLY A 21 3.83 3.24 -7.46
N PHE A 22 3.64 2.13 -6.75
CA PHE A 22 4.75 1.25 -6.38
C PHE A 22 5.13 0.32 -7.52
N ARG A 23 6.39 -0.09 -7.55
CA ARG A 23 6.91 -1.10 -8.47
C ARG A 23 7.53 -2.24 -7.69
N LEU A 24 7.30 -3.47 -8.15
CA LEU A 24 7.89 -4.65 -7.54
C LEU A 24 9.41 -4.66 -7.79
N VAL A 25 10.18 -4.78 -6.72
CA VAL A 25 11.66 -4.87 -6.77
C VAL A 25 12.12 -6.30 -6.55
N ARG A 26 11.49 -7.02 -5.61
CA ARG A 26 11.87 -8.38 -5.24
C ARG A 26 10.68 -9.15 -4.70
N GLU A 27 10.52 -10.39 -5.12
CA GLU A 27 9.57 -11.36 -4.56
C GLU A 27 10.35 -12.62 -4.16
N ARG A 28 10.81 -12.69 -2.89
CA ARG A 28 11.42 -13.90 -2.31
C ARG A 28 10.72 -14.23 -1.00
N GLU A 29 11.42 -14.39 0.10
CA GLU A 29 10.82 -14.58 1.44
C GLU A 29 9.92 -13.40 1.86
N HIS A 30 10.35 -12.20 1.48
CA HIS A 30 9.56 -10.97 1.56
C HIS A 30 9.38 -10.38 0.16
N ILE A 31 8.25 -9.70 -0.03
CA ILE A 31 7.92 -8.88 -1.20
C ILE A 31 8.41 -7.46 -0.90
N ALA A 32 9.34 -6.96 -1.70
CA ALA A 32 9.82 -5.59 -1.65
C ALA A 32 9.30 -4.82 -2.86
N MET A 33 8.70 -3.66 -2.63
CA MET A 33 8.22 -2.72 -3.63
C MET A 33 8.81 -1.33 -3.36
N VAL A 34 8.89 -0.49 -4.38
CA VAL A 34 9.38 0.89 -4.27
C VAL A 34 8.49 1.84 -5.04
N ARG A 35 8.19 3.00 -4.46
CA ARG A 35 7.54 4.13 -5.14
C ARG A 35 8.56 5.25 -5.32
N GLU A 36 8.69 5.75 -6.54
CA GLU A 36 9.43 6.99 -6.81
C GLU A 36 8.48 8.16 -6.57
N ASN A 37 8.93 9.11 -5.74
CA ASN A 37 8.21 10.33 -5.48
C ASN A 37 8.76 11.46 -6.36
N PRO A 38 7.96 12.49 -6.63
CA PRO A 38 8.37 13.63 -7.45
C PRO A 38 9.45 14.52 -6.81
N ASP A 39 9.76 14.32 -5.53
CA ASP A 39 10.84 14.99 -4.80
C ASP A 39 12.16 14.19 -4.87
N ASP A 40 12.31 13.31 -5.86
CA ASP A 40 13.41 12.35 -6.04
C ASP A 40 13.62 11.36 -4.88
N THR A 41 12.74 11.37 -3.89
CA THR A 41 12.79 10.38 -2.81
C THR A 41 12.21 9.04 -3.26
N ARG A 42 12.67 7.96 -2.63
CA ARG A 42 12.15 6.61 -2.86
C ARG A 42 11.49 6.12 -1.59
N THR A 43 10.23 5.72 -1.67
CA THR A 43 9.55 5.11 -0.53
C THR A 43 9.54 3.59 -0.69
N PRO A 44 10.30 2.85 0.14
CA PRO A 44 10.28 1.39 0.13
C PRO A 44 9.03 0.85 0.84
N LEU A 45 8.57 -0.31 0.40
CA LEU A 45 7.50 -1.09 1.04
C LEU A 45 7.93 -2.55 1.09
N THR A 46 7.86 -3.16 2.27
CA THR A 46 8.16 -4.58 2.45
C THR A 46 6.96 -5.30 3.07
N MET A 47 6.62 -6.46 2.52
CA MET A 47 5.50 -7.29 2.95
C MET A 47 5.92 -8.77 3.02
N PRO A 48 5.32 -9.60 3.90
CA PRO A 48 5.57 -11.04 3.89
C PRO A 48 5.10 -11.69 2.59
N ASN A 49 5.86 -12.63 2.03
CA ASN A 49 5.43 -13.37 0.84
C ASN A 49 4.58 -14.59 1.21
N HIS A 50 3.38 -14.34 1.72
CA HIS A 50 2.40 -15.39 1.99
C HIS A 50 1.33 -15.39 0.90
N THR A 51 0.73 -16.55 0.62
CA THR A 51 -0.34 -16.69 -0.40
C THR A 51 -1.51 -15.74 -0.11
N ARG A 52 -1.83 -15.55 1.17
CA ARG A 52 -2.74 -14.53 1.69
C ARG A 52 -2.03 -13.65 2.71
N ILE A 53 -2.16 -12.35 2.53
CA ILE A 53 -1.66 -11.34 3.47
C ILE A 53 -2.76 -11.09 4.50
N LYS A 54 -2.40 -11.19 5.78
CA LYS A 54 -3.36 -11.01 6.87
C LYS A 54 -3.84 -9.57 6.96
N GLY A 55 -5.09 -9.38 7.35
CA GLY A 55 -5.68 -8.06 7.59
C GLY A 55 -4.85 -7.23 8.55
N SER A 56 -4.35 -7.82 9.64
CA SER A 56 -3.46 -7.17 10.60
C SER A 56 -2.18 -6.61 9.96
N THR A 57 -1.55 -7.36 9.06
CA THR A 57 -0.37 -6.91 8.31
C THR A 57 -0.71 -5.73 7.41
N LEU A 58 -1.85 -5.79 6.70
CA LEU A 58 -2.32 -4.70 5.85
C LEU A 58 -2.61 -3.43 6.69
N ARG A 59 -3.14 -3.57 7.90
CA ARG A 59 -3.33 -2.45 8.85
C ARG A 59 -2.01 -1.78 9.18
N THR A 60 -1.03 -2.57 9.59
CA THR A 60 0.29 -2.07 10.00
C THR A 60 0.98 -1.35 8.85
N ILE A 61 0.95 -1.93 7.64
CA ILE A 61 1.53 -1.33 6.44
C ILE A 61 0.85 0.00 6.12
N THR A 62 -0.49 0.03 6.12
CA THR A 62 -1.24 1.25 5.81
C THR A 62 -0.97 2.35 6.84
N SER A 63 -0.92 2.01 8.12
CA SER A 63 -0.60 2.96 9.19
C SER A 63 0.80 3.53 9.06
N TYR A 64 1.80 2.70 8.72
CA TYR A 64 3.17 3.13 8.53
C TYR A 64 3.30 4.09 7.35
N PHE A 65 2.59 3.81 6.26
CA PHE A 65 2.57 4.67 5.07
C PHE A 65 1.84 5.99 5.29
N SER A 66 0.74 5.99 6.06
CA SER A 66 0.03 7.21 6.45
C SER A 66 0.88 8.15 7.30
N ILE A 67 1.73 7.60 8.18
CA ILE A 67 2.66 8.40 9.00
C ILE A 67 3.81 8.93 8.14
N SER A 68 4.36 8.11 7.24
CA SER A 68 5.43 8.55 6.34
C SER A 68 4.97 9.60 5.32
N ALA A 69 3.67 9.66 5.00
CA ALA A 69 3.08 10.66 4.13
C ALA A 69 2.95 12.05 4.81
N SER A 70 3.33 12.20 6.09
CA SER A 70 3.40 13.50 6.77
C SER A 70 4.67 14.30 6.46
N SER A 71 5.36 14.00 5.36
CA SER A 71 6.29 14.96 4.76
C SER A 71 5.48 16.16 4.24
N PRO A 72 5.73 17.39 4.70
CA PRO A 72 4.88 18.57 4.46
C PRO A 72 4.83 19.07 3.00
N SER A 73 5.41 18.34 2.03
CA SER A 73 5.43 18.72 0.61
C SER A 73 4.16 18.34 -0.18
N LEU A 74 3.14 17.77 0.47
CA LEU A 74 1.92 17.25 -0.20
C LEU A 74 0.65 18.08 0.05
N LEU A 75 0.74 19.41 0.09
CA LEU A 75 -0.46 20.26 -0.04
C LEU A 75 -0.93 20.47 -1.49
N LEU A 76 -0.32 19.81 -2.50
CA LEU A 76 -0.72 19.95 -3.90
C LEU A 76 -1.15 18.68 -4.63
N ASN A 77 -1.29 17.53 -3.95
CA ASN A 77 -1.64 16.31 -4.66
C ASN A 77 -2.94 15.69 -4.14
N ARG A 78 -3.93 15.58 -5.02
CA ARG A 78 -5.23 14.87 -4.89
C ARG A 78 -5.12 13.39 -4.47
N ASN A 79 -3.93 12.92 -4.08
CA ASN A 79 -3.59 11.55 -3.78
C ASN A 79 -3.76 11.14 -2.31
N ALA A 80 -3.91 12.08 -1.37
CA ALA A 80 -4.21 11.73 0.03
C ALA A 80 -5.60 11.07 0.17
N PHE A 81 -6.57 11.49 -0.65
CA PHE A 81 -7.88 10.84 -0.77
C PHE A 81 -7.81 9.46 -1.45
N TYR A 82 -6.78 9.22 -2.27
CA TYR A 82 -6.61 8.00 -3.04
C TYR A 82 -6.11 6.84 -2.19
N ALA A 83 -5.32 7.08 -1.14
CA ALA A 83 -4.91 6.02 -0.20
C ALA A 83 -6.12 5.42 0.56
N GLN A 84 -7.11 6.24 0.95
CA GLN A 84 -8.39 5.74 1.48
C GLN A 84 -9.24 5.05 0.40
N SER A 85 -9.22 5.56 -0.84
CA SER A 85 -9.98 4.98 -1.96
C SER A 85 -9.43 3.64 -2.43
N VAL A 86 -8.12 3.40 -2.39
CA VAL A 86 -7.51 2.12 -2.79
C VAL A 86 -7.70 1.03 -1.72
N CYS A 87 -7.74 1.40 -0.44
CA CYS A 87 -8.25 0.52 0.61
C CYS A 87 -9.71 0.12 0.36
N ALA A 88 -10.55 1.03 -0.14
CA ALA A 88 -11.93 0.71 -0.52
C ALA A 88 -12.01 -0.14 -1.80
N ALA A 89 -11.23 0.16 -2.85
CA ALA A 89 -11.26 -0.55 -4.13
C ALA A 89 -10.69 -1.99 -4.04
N CYS A 90 -9.72 -2.23 -3.15
CA CYS A 90 -9.20 -3.57 -2.94
C CYS A 90 -10.15 -4.46 -2.10
N PHE A 91 -11.10 -3.86 -1.35
CA PHE A 91 -11.95 -4.53 -0.35
C PHE A 91 -13.47 -4.47 -0.60
N ALA A 92 -13.96 -3.66 -1.54
CA ALA A 92 -15.39 -3.54 -1.86
C ALA A 92 -15.94 -4.62 -2.80
N SER A 93 -15.16 -5.64 -3.18
CA SER A 93 -15.68 -6.80 -3.92
C SER A 93 -16.07 -7.92 -2.94
N HIS A 94 -17.24 -7.81 -2.32
CA HIS A 94 -18.10 -8.91 -1.84
C HIS A 94 -19.54 -8.42 -1.88
#